data_AF-A0A8J2YFL9-F1
#
_entry.id   AF-A0A8J2YFL9-F1
#
_cell.length_a   1.000
_cell.length_b   1.000
_cell.length_c   1.000
_cell.angle_alpha   90.00
_cell.angle_beta   90.00
_cell.angle_gamma   90.00
#
_symmetry.space_group_name_H-M   'P 1'
#
loop_
_entity.id
_entity.type
_entity.pdbx_description
1 polymer ?
#
loop_
_entity_poly.entity_id
_entity_poly.type
_entity_poly.pdbx_seq_one_letter_code
_entity_poly.pdbx_strand_id
1 'polypeptide(L)'
;MSRHIPIACVPSAMSVEQRKKYEQLLEEMSKCRLEISELPDGYAVCYPAESSMIIKLAEFISLERFCCPFLNFELHVESNGPVWLHLTGPEGVKEFLKETFNWI
;
A
#
# COMPACT_ATOMS: atom_id res chain seq x y z
N MET A 1 8.55 -25.76 -2.51
CA MET A 1 8.57 -25.46 -1.06
C MET A 1 7.96 -24.08 -0.88
N SER A 2 6.66 -24.01 -0.60
CA SER A 2 5.98 -22.74 -0.37
C SER A 2 6.41 -22.21 1.00
N ARG A 3 7.22 -21.15 1.02
CA ARG A 3 7.54 -20.42 2.24
C ARG A 3 6.27 -19.69 2.67
N HIS A 4 5.63 -20.14 3.74
CA HIS A 4 4.62 -19.35 4.43
C HIS A 4 5.30 -18.10 4.98
N ILE A 5 5.06 -16.95 4.35
CA ILE A 5 5.48 -15.66 4.89
C ILE A 5 4.39 -15.25 5.89
N PRO A 6 4.72 -15.08 7.18
CA PRO A 6 3.74 -14.63 8.17
C PRO A 6 3.23 -13.24 7.80
N ILE A 7 1.92 -13.02 7.96
CA ILE A 7 1.28 -11.71 7.80
C ILE A 7 1.63 -10.88 9.03
N ALA A 8 2.73 -10.13 8.95
CA ALA A 8 3.18 -9.22 9.99
C ALA A 8 4.05 -8.12 9.37
N CYS A 9 3.82 -6.86 9.74
CA CYS A 9 4.75 -5.80 9.42
C CYS A 9 6.04 -6.01 10.25
N VAL A 10 7.19 -5.83 9.62
CA VAL A 10 8.50 -5.77 10.27
C VAL A 10 9.05 -4.33 10.18
N PRO A 11 8.63 -3.39 11.05
CA PRO A 11 9.07 -1.99 10.97
C PRO A 11 10.58 -1.83 11.10
N SER A 12 11.25 -2.77 11.77
CA SER A 12 12.71 -2.82 11.88
C SER A 12 13.44 -3.01 10.54
N ALA A 13 12.73 -3.39 9.47
CA ALA A 13 13.29 -3.51 8.13
C ALA A 13 13.66 -2.16 7.49
N MET A 14 13.14 -1.05 8.01
CA MET A 14 13.43 0.32 7.55
C MET A 14 14.38 1.06 8.51
N SER A 15 15.25 1.92 7.96
CA SER A 15 16.02 2.91 8.73
C SER A 15 15.11 3.95 9.39
N VAL A 16 15.65 4.74 10.33
CA VAL A 16 14.88 5.80 11.00
C VAL A 16 14.37 6.85 9.99
N GLU A 17 15.21 7.23 9.03
CA GLU A 17 14.87 8.17 7.97
C GLU A 17 13.80 7.59 7.04
N GLN A 18 13.91 6.31 6.69
CA GLN A 18 12.94 5.61 5.87
C GLN A 18 11.58 5.51 6.58
N ARG A 19 11.55 5.19 7.88
CA ARG A 19 10.31 5.19 8.67
C ARG A 19 9.64 6.56 8.71
N LYS A 20 10.42 7.62 8.94
CA LYS A 20 9.89 8.99 8.94
C LYS A 20 9.26 9.34 7.58
N LYS A 21 9.94 8.97 6.49
CA LYS A 21 9.41 9.20 5.14
C LYS A 21 8.16 8.36 4.86
N TYR A 22 8.16 7.11 5.31
CA TYR A 22 7.03 6.22 5.22
C TYR A 22 5.79 6.77 5.96
N GLU A 23 5.95 7.27 7.18
CA GLU A 23 4.88 7.93 7.95
C GLU A 23 4.32 9.15 7.22
N GLN A 24 5.18 9.98 6.62
CA GLN A 24 4.76 11.13 5.80
C GLN A 24 3.95 10.69 4.58
N LEU A 25 4.40 9.64 3.88
CA LEU A 25 3.69 9.09 2.72
C LEU A 25 2.30 8.56 3.13
N LEU A 26 2.20 7.84 4.25
CA LEU A 26 0.92 7.35 4.76
C LEU A 26 -0.05 8.50 5.10
N GLU A 27 0.45 9.56 5.72
CA GLU A 27 -0.37 10.74 6.05
C GLU A 27 -0.91 11.42 4.78
N GLU A 28 -0.05 11.62 3.78
CA GLU A 28 -0.45 12.24 2.52
C GLU A 28 -1.40 11.36 1.71
N MET A 29 -1.11 10.06 1.62
CA MET A 29 -2.00 9.09 0.97
C MET A 29 -3.37 9.05 1.66
N SER A 30 -3.43 9.07 2.98
CA SER A 30 -4.72 9.09 3.69
C SER A 30 -5.57 10.32 3.33
N LYS A 31 -4.94 11.48 3.10
CA LYS A 31 -5.62 12.75 2.75
C LYS A 31 -6.03 12.84 1.28
N CYS A 32 -5.26 12.24 0.37
CA CYS A 32 -5.48 12.37 -1.08
C CYS A 32 -6.37 11.27 -1.67
N ARG A 33 -6.78 10.30 -0.88
CA ARG A 33 -7.64 9.18 -1.32
C ARG A 33 -8.99 9.67 -1.80
N LEU A 34 -9.43 9.15 -2.96
CA LEU A 34 -10.73 9.44 -3.56
C LEU A 34 -11.76 8.37 -3.20
N GLU A 35 -11.37 7.09 -3.28
CA GLU A 35 -12.26 5.94 -3.11
C GLU A 35 -11.48 4.72 -2.61
N ILE A 36 -12.18 3.79 -1.95
CA ILE A 36 -11.70 2.45 -1.64
C ILE A 36 -12.70 1.44 -2.18
N SER A 37 -12.19 0.46 -2.92
CA SER A 37 -12.96 -0.69 -3.38
C SER A 37 -12.43 -1.96 -2.74
N GLU A 38 -13.32 -2.79 -2.22
CA GLU A 38 -12.97 -4.08 -1.64
C GLU A 38 -12.79 -5.13 -2.74
N LEU A 39 -11.66 -5.85 -2.71
CA LEU A 39 -11.38 -6.95 -3.63
C LEU A 39 -11.53 -8.30 -2.92
N PRO A 40 -11.67 -9.42 -3.65
CA PRO A 40 -11.71 -10.76 -3.04
C PRO A 40 -10.47 -11.06 -2.18
N ASP A 41 -9.31 -10.55 -2.58
CA ASP A 41 -7.99 -10.84 -2.03
C ASP A 41 -7.24 -9.58 -1.54
N GLY A 42 -7.96 -8.47 -1.29
CA GLY A 42 -7.33 -7.22 -0.85
C GLY A 42 -8.22 -5.99 -0.97
N TYR A 43 -7.61 -4.84 -1.22
CA TYR A 43 -8.29 -3.57 -1.50
C TYR A 43 -7.66 -2.86 -2.70
N ALA A 44 -8.49 -2.08 -3.40
CA ALA A 44 -8.09 -1.10 -4.40
C ALA A 44 -8.32 0.30 -3.84
N VAL A 45 -7.34 1.18 -3.94
CA VAL A 45 -7.41 2.54 -3.40
C VAL A 45 -7.19 3.52 -4.54
N CYS A 46 -8.16 4.40 -4.74
CA CYS A 46 -8.21 5.35 -5.84
C CYS A 46 -7.58 6.69 -5.43
N TYR A 47 -6.76 7.25 -6.31
CA TYR A 47 -6.06 8.53 -6.10
C TYR A 47 -6.08 9.40 -7.37
N PRO A 48 -5.88 10.72 -7.23
CA PRO A 48 -5.66 11.60 -8.38
C PRO A 48 -4.42 11.16 -9.18
N ALA A 49 -4.52 11.15 -10.51
CA ALA A 49 -3.42 10.75 -11.40
C ALA A 49 -2.36 11.87 -11.61
N GLU A 50 -2.12 12.69 -10.58
CA GLU A 50 -1.04 13.67 -10.62
C GLU A 50 0.33 12.95 -10.58
N SER A 51 1.31 13.41 -11.35
CA SER A 51 2.65 12.81 -11.38
C SER A 51 3.28 12.71 -9.98
N SER A 52 3.02 13.71 -9.13
CA SER A 52 3.47 13.74 -7.73
C SER A 52 2.87 12.58 -6.92
N MET A 53 1.60 12.26 -7.12
CA MET A 53 0.90 11.19 -6.44
C MET A 53 1.41 9.82 -6.88
N ILE A 54 1.59 9.61 -8.18
CA ILE A 54 2.13 8.35 -8.73
C ILE A 54 3.53 8.06 -8.16
N ILE A 55 4.39 9.08 -8.08
CA ILE A 55 5.73 8.94 -7.49
C ILE A 55 5.65 8.54 -6.01
N LYS A 56 4.76 9.19 -5.23
CA LYS A 56 4.54 8.85 -3.81
C LYS A 56 4.04 7.43 -3.62
N LEU A 57 3.10 6.97 -4.45
CA LEU A 57 2.60 5.60 -4.40
C LEU A 57 3.71 4.59 -4.72
N ALA A 58 4.54 4.85 -5.73
CA ALA A 58 5.68 4.00 -6.05
C ALA A 58 6.72 3.96 -4.92
N GLU A 59 6.94 5.10 -4.25
CA GLU A 59 7.83 5.17 -3.09
C GLU A 59 7.27 4.40 -1.89
N PHE A 60 5.98 4.55 -1.60
CA PHE A 60 5.29 3.76 -0.59
C PHE A 60 5.47 2.26 -0.86
N ILE A 61 5.20 1.78 -2.08
CA ILE A 61 5.41 0.38 -2.47
C ILE A 61 6.85 -0.07 -2.27
N SER A 62 7.82 0.82 -2.52
CA SER A 62 9.25 0.51 -2.37
C SER A 62 9.65 0.33 -0.91
N LEU A 63 8.98 1.01 0.03
CA LEU A 63 9.21 0.89 1.47
C LEU A 63 8.37 -0.26 2.07
N GLU A 64 7.09 -0.33 1.71
CA GLU A 64 6.12 -1.31 2.23
C GLU A 64 6.57 -2.75 1.97
N ARG A 65 7.12 -3.04 0.78
CA ARG A 65 7.61 -4.39 0.44
C ARG A 65 8.70 -4.91 1.38
N PHE A 66 9.42 -4.02 2.08
CA PHE A 66 10.39 -4.41 3.09
C PHE A 66 9.70 -4.79 4.41
N CYS A 67 8.64 -4.08 4.80
CA CYS A 67 7.88 -4.39 6.01
C CYS A 67 6.99 -5.63 5.82
N CYS A 68 6.35 -5.73 4.66
CA CYS A 68 5.26 -6.66 4.37
C CYS A 68 5.53 -7.44 3.07
N PRO A 69 6.49 -8.38 3.06
CA PRO A 69 6.89 -9.12 1.86
C PRO A 69 5.83 -10.12 1.36
N PHE A 70 4.68 -10.25 2.05
CA PHE A 70 3.54 -11.07 1.64
C PHE A 70 2.51 -10.31 0.80
N LEU A 71 2.61 -8.97 0.73
CA LEU A 71 1.71 -8.15 -0.09
C LEU A 71 2.15 -8.15 -1.56
N ASN A 72 1.16 -8.22 -2.43
CA ASN A 72 1.27 -7.91 -3.84
C ASN A 72 0.81 -6.46 -4.06
N PHE A 73 1.52 -5.75 -4.93
CA PHE A 73 1.26 -4.35 -5.24
C PHE A 73 1.08 -4.18 -6.73
N GLU A 74 0.03 -3.45 -7.13
CA GLU A 74 -0.16 -3.01 -8.51
C GLU A 74 -0.49 -1.52 -8.54
N LEU A 75 0.13 -0.79 -9.46
CA LEU A 75 -0.30 0.55 -9.84
C LEU A 75 -0.95 0.50 -11.20
N HIS A 76 -2.27 0.70 -11.22
CA HIS A 76 -3.04 0.80 -12.44
C HIS A 76 -3.31 2.27 -12.72
N VAL A 77 -2.61 2.83 -13.71
CA VAL A 77 -2.80 4.21 -14.19
C VAL A 77 -3.73 4.17 -15.39
N GLU A 78 -4.90 4.78 -15.28
CA GLU A 78 -5.84 4.89 -16.39
C GLU A 78 -5.46 6.03 -17.35
N SER A 79 -5.78 5.88 -18.64
CA SER A 79 -5.36 6.84 -19.69
C SER A 79 -5.85 8.28 -19.50
N ASN A 80 -7.05 8.47 -18.94
CA ASN A 80 -7.65 9.77 -18.63
C ASN A 80 -8.42 9.71 -17.29
N GLY A 81 -7.98 8.81 -16.42
CA GLY A 81 -8.67 8.46 -15.18
C GLY A 81 -7.76 8.57 -13.96
N PRO A 82 -8.24 8.11 -12.79
CA PRO A 82 -7.44 8.07 -11.59
C PRO A 82 -6.30 7.03 -11.67
N VAL A 83 -5.46 7.01 -10.65
CA VAL A 83 -4.54 5.89 -10.39
C VAL A 83 -5.07 5.04 -9.27
N TRP A 84 -5.07 3.73 -9.47
CA TRP A 84 -5.44 2.73 -8.47
C TRP A 84 -4.20 2.06 -7.92
N LEU A 85 -4.11 2.04 -6.59
CA LEU A 85 -3.18 1.19 -5.85
C LEU A 85 -3.93 -0.06 -5.39
N HIS A 86 -3.55 -1.22 -5.94
CA HIS A 86 -4.03 -2.50 -5.45
C HIS A 86 -3.07 -3.05 -4.39
N LEU A 87 -3.64 -3.42 -3.24
CA LEU A 87 -2.96 -4.07 -2.12
C LEU A 87 -3.64 -5.43 -1.91
N THR A 88 -3.02 -6.49 -2.42
CA THR A 88 -3.57 -7.85 -2.35
C THR A 88 -2.60 -8.83 -1.70
N GLY A 89 -3.05 -10.02 -1.35
CA GLY A 89 -2.21 -10.99 -0.66
C GLY A 89 -2.93 -12.29 -0.31
N PRO A 90 -2.33 -13.12 0.56
CA PRO A 90 -2.92 -14.40 0.98
C PRO A 90 -4.17 -14.20 1.87
N GLU A 91 -4.85 -15.31 2.18
CA GLU A 91 -5.97 -15.32 3.13
C GLU A 91 -5.57 -14.65 4.46
N GLY A 92 -6.43 -13.75 4.97
CA GLY A 92 -6.15 -12.93 6.15
C GLY A 92 -5.54 -11.55 5.85
N VAL A 93 -5.19 -11.25 4.59
CA VAL A 93 -4.59 -9.96 4.22
C VAL A 93 -5.53 -8.78 4.43
N LYS A 94 -6.84 -8.98 4.25
CA LYS A 94 -7.83 -7.89 4.33
C LYS A 94 -8.02 -7.41 5.76
N GLU A 95 -7.99 -8.32 6.72
CA GLU A 95 -8.00 -8.06 8.14
C GLU A 95 -6.73 -7.31 8.54
N PHE A 96 -5.57 -7.80 8.09
CA PHE A 96 -4.29 -7.13 8.31
C PHE A 96 -4.27 -5.70 7.76
N LEU A 97 -4.76 -5.48 6.54
CA LEU A 97 -4.80 -4.15 5.90
C LEU A 97 -5.71 -3.20 6.67
N LYS A 98 -6.87 -3.65 7.17
CA LYS A 98 -7.78 -2.86 8.02
C LYS A 98 -7.18 -2.49 9.37
N GLU A 99 -6.42 -3.41 9.99
CA GLU A 99 -5.76 -3.14 11.28
C GLU A 99 -4.53 -2.23 11.13
N THR A 100 -3.81 -2.38 10.02
CA THR A 100 -2.54 -1.67 9.77
C THR A 100 -2.78 -0.27 9.23
N PHE A 101 -3.74 -0.11 8.30
CA PHE A 101 -4.03 1.15 7.64
C PHE A 101 -5.38 1.68 8.09
N ASN A 102 -5.36 2.65 9.00
CA ASN A 102 -6.56 3.31 9.53
C ASN A 102 -7.39 4.10 8.50
N TRP A 103 -6.95 4.11 7.25
CA TRP A 103 -7.56 4.82 6.13
C TRP A 103 -8.19 3.87 5.11
N ILE A 104 -8.12 2.55 5.35
CA ILE A 104 -8.89 1.48 4.69
C ILE A 104 -10.13 1.18 5.53
#